data_AF-A0A6C0BXX7-F1
#
_entry.id   AF-A0A6C0BXX7-F1
#
_cell.length_a   1.000
_cell.length_b   1.000
_cell.length_c   1.000
_cell.angle_alpha   90.00
_cell.angle_beta   90.00
_cell.angle_gamma   90.00
#
_symmetry.space_group_name_H-M   'P 1'
#
loop_
_entity.id
_entity.type
_entity.pdbx_description
1 polymer ?
#
loop_
_entity_poly.entity_id
_entity_poly.type
_entity_poly.pdbx_seq_one_letter_code
_entity_poly.pdbx_strand_id
1 'polypeptide(L)'
;MSSLLKVFNNHLVEFLNDFQIVMPNNNIKAAVLFINTTKKINPSIFIKGWINYIYNPYKEKIKEGDFTFFIERDYSSDIDADDDNKVLEIINTIRTELKKLDENNREKVIKYVQNLTKMGEMYQIEKNL
;
A
#
# COMPACT_ATOMS: atom_id res chain seq x y z
N MET A 1 12.42 -12.61 12.82
CA MET A 1 11.86 -11.88 11.66
C MET A 1 12.85 -12.03 10.52
N SER A 2 12.45 -12.56 9.36
CA SER A 2 13.37 -12.64 8.22
C SER A 2 13.86 -11.23 7.86
N SER A 3 15.06 -11.12 7.29
CA SER A 3 15.60 -9.83 6.82
C SER A 3 14.59 -9.13 5.90
N LEU A 4 13.93 -9.88 5.01
CA LEU A 4 12.90 -9.38 4.10
C LEU A 4 11.70 -8.77 4.83
N LEU A 5 11.16 -9.44 5.85
CA LEU A 5 10.04 -8.90 6.63
C LEU A 5 10.41 -7.58 7.32
N LYS A 6 11.66 -7.46 7.81
CA LYS A 6 12.13 -6.22 8.43
C LYS A 6 12.23 -5.09 7.41
N VAL A 7 12.83 -5.36 6.25
CA VAL A 7 12.95 -4.37 5.18
C VAL A 7 11.57 -3.93 4.68
N PHE A 8 10.66 -4.87 4.42
CA PHE A 8 9.29 -4.56 3.99
C PHE A 8 8.56 -3.67 4.99
N ASN A 9 8.53 -4.05 6.27
CA ASN A 9 7.81 -3.29 7.29
C ASN A 9 8.42 -1.91 7.57
N ASN A 10 9.73 -1.75 7.38
CA ASN A 10 10.37 -0.43 7.48
C ASN A 10 9.99 0.43 6.28
N HIS A 11 10.09 -0.12 5.06
CA HIS A 11 9.76 0.61 3.84
C HIS A 11 8.27 1.01 3.77
N LEU A 12 7.38 0.16 4.30
CA LEU A 12 5.96 0.48 4.41
C LEU A 12 5.71 1.67 5.37
N VAL A 13 6.45 1.74 6.48
CA VAL A 13 6.33 2.87 7.42
C VAL A 13 6.94 4.14 6.85
N GLU A 14 8.08 4.04 6.15
CA GLU A 14 8.68 5.16 5.41
C GLU A 14 7.70 5.71 4.38
N PHE A 15 7.11 4.84 3.57
CA PHE A 15 6.09 5.23 2.59
C PHE A 15 4.97 6.04 3.24
N LEU A 16 4.37 5.55 4.34
CA LEU A 16 3.25 6.22 4.98
C LEU A 16 3.65 7.55 5.65
N ASN A 17 4.86 7.65 6.20
CA ASN A 17 5.36 8.90 6.76
C ASN A 17 5.55 9.97 5.67
N ASP A 18 6.13 9.59 4.53
CA ASP A 18 6.32 10.50 3.40
C ASP A 18 4.98 10.85 2.76
N PHE A 19 4.06 9.89 2.70
CA PHE A 19 2.69 10.09 2.25
C PHE A 19 1.94 11.09 3.14
N GLN A 20 2.17 11.08 4.45
CA GLN A 20 1.59 12.04 5.38
C GLN A 20 2.05 13.48 5.13
N ILE A 21 3.27 13.68 4.63
CA ILE A 21 3.80 15.02 4.33
C ILE A 21 3.03 15.63 3.15
N VAL A 22 2.80 14.83 2.11
CA VAL A 22 2.08 15.26 0.90
C VAL A 22 0.56 15.26 1.07
N MET A 23 0.04 14.52 2.07
CA MET A 23 -1.37 14.45 2.40
C MET A 23 -1.57 14.68 3.90
N PRO A 24 -1.72 15.94 4.34
CA PRO A 24 -1.90 16.27 5.76
C PRO A 24 -3.31 15.89 6.24
N ASN A 25 -3.57 14.59 6.36
CA ASN A 25 -4.77 14.02 6.93
C ASN A 25 -4.42 13.33 8.26
N ASN A 26 -5.17 13.65 9.32
CA ASN A 26 -4.97 13.08 10.66
C ASN A 26 -5.09 11.54 10.69
N ASN A 27 -5.77 10.93 9.73
CA ASN A 27 -5.96 9.48 9.66
C ASN A 27 -4.65 8.71 9.38
N ILE A 28 -3.68 9.31 8.69
CA ILE A 28 -2.41 8.63 8.35
C ILE A 28 -1.56 8.42 9.61
N LYS A 29 -1.56 9.37 10.56
CA LYS A 29 -0.85 9.22 11.85
C LYS A 29 -1.37 8.01 12.62
N ALA A 30 -2.69 7.83 12.66
CA ALA A 30 -3.32 6.68 13.31
C ALA A 30 -2.94 5.37 12.61
N ALA A 31 -2.90 5.36 11.27
CA ALA A 31 -2.47 4.20 10.50
C ALA A 31 -0.99 3.83 10.77
N VAL A 32 -0.09 4.81 10.81
CA VAL A 32 1.33 4.60 11.14
C VAL A 32 1.49 4.02 12.55
N LEU A 33 0.72 4.52 13.53
CA LEU A 33 0.73 3.97 14.88
C LEU A 33 0.25 2.52 14.89
N PHE A 34 -0.89 2.24 14.25
CA PHE A 34 -1.46 0.90 14.13
C PHE A 34 -0.48 -0.09 13.47
N ILE A 35 0.21 0.33 12.41
CA ILE A 35 1.21 -0.53 11.74
C ILE A 35 2.39 -0.79 12.65
N ASN A 36 2.88 0.23 13.35
CA ASN A 36 4.01 0.09 14.26
C ASN A 36 3.71 -0.79 15.48
N THR A 37 2.47 -0.80 15.99
CA THR A 37 2.06 -1.71 17.06
C THR A 37 1.83 -3.12 16.52
N THR A 38 1.08 -3.26 15.43
CA THR A 38 0.70 -4.56 14.88
C THR A 38 1.91 -5.34 14.35
N LYS A 39 2.90 -4.69 13.71
CA LYS A 39 4.10 -5.38 13.20
C LYS A 39 4.96 -5.99 14.31
N LYS A 40 4.86 -5.48 15.55
CA LYS A 40 5.55 -6.07 16.72
C LYS A 40 4.89 -7.37 17.17
N ILE A 41 3.58 -7.50 16.95
CA ILE A 41 2.78 -8.68 17.33
C ILE A 41 2.82 -9.73 16.23
N ASN A 42 2.55 -9.32 14.98
CA ASN A 42 2.58 -10.19 13.80
C ASN A 42 3.34 -9.49 12.66
N PRO A 43 4.65 -9.73 12.51
CA PRO A 43 5.46 -9.04 11.50
C PRO A 43 5.12 -9.44 10.07
N SER A 44 4.36 -10.53 9.86
CA SER A 44 3.97 -11.01 8.52
C SER A 44 2.63 -10.46 8.03
N ILE A 45 1.82 -9.84 8.90
CA ILE A 45 0.44 -9.47 8.57
C ILE A 45 0.36 -8.53 7.37
N PHE A 46 1.25 -7.53 7.32
CA PHE A 46 1.22 -6.51 6.29
C PHE A 46 1.73 -7.01 4.94
N ILE A 47 2.80 -7.83 4.91
CA ILE A 47 3.27 -8.39 3.64
C ILE A 47 2.26 -9.38 3.05
N LYS A 48 1.57 -10.16 3.90
CA LYS A 48 0.50 -11.07 3.45
C LYS A 48 -0.72 -10.30 2.94
N GLY A 49 -1.13 -9.25 3.64
CA GLY A 49 -2.19 -8.36 3.16
C GLY A 49 -1.82 -7.69 1.83
N TRP A 50 -0.59 -7.19 1.72
CA TRP A 50 -0.08 -6.62 0.47
C TRP A 50 -0.10 -7.64 -0.68
N ILE A 51 0.30 -8.89 -0.42
CA ILE A 51 0.26 -9.95 -1.43
C ILE A 51 -1.18 -10.16 -1.93
N ASN A 52 -2.12 -10.33 -1.01
CA ASN A 52 -3.50 -10.66 -1.34
C ASN A 52 -4.23 -9.52 -2.06
N TYR A 53 -4.08 -8.29 -1.57
CA TYR A 53 -4.93 -7.17 -1.99
C TYR A 53 -4.24 -6.22 -2.98
N ILE A 54 -2.93 -6.31 -3.17
CA ILE A 54 -2.16 -5.38 -4.02
C ILE A 54 -1.35 -6.14 -5.07
N TYR A 55 -0.48 -7.06 -4.67
CA TYR A 55 0.34 -7.82 -5.62
C TYR A 55 -0.50 -8.71 -6.53
N ASN A 56 -1.28 -9.63 -5.97
CA ASN A 56 -2.07 -10.59 -6.75
C ASN A 56 -2.99 -9.92 -7.79
N PRO A 57 -3.77 -8.88 -7.44
CA PRO A 57 -4.66 -8.23 -8.40
C PRO A 57 -3.94 -7.26 -9.37
N TYR A 58 -2.82 -6.65 -8.98
CA TYR A 58 -2.28 -5.49 -9.72
C TYR A 58 -0.80 -5.53 -10.09
N LYS A 59 -0.07 -6.62 -9.83
CA LYS A 59 1.39 -6.67 -10.04
C LYS A 59 1.86 -6.20 -11.43
N GLU A 60 1.17 -6.58 -12.50
CA GLU A 60 1.56 -6.18 -13.86
C GLU A 60 1.40 -4.66 -14.05
N LYS A 61 0.29 -4.08 -13.55
CA LYS A 61 0.04 -2.63 -13.58
C LYS A 61 1.01 -1.84 -12.72
N ILE A 62 1.36 -2.38 -11.55
CA ILE A 62 2.40 -1.79 -10.68
C ILE A 62 3.75 -1.79 -11.39
N LYS A 63 4.10 -2.89 -12.08
CA LYS A 63 5.35 -3.04 -12.81
C LYS A 63 5.44 -2.09 -14.00
N GLU A 64 4.33 -1.87 -14.71
CA GLU A 64 4.21 -0.86 -15.78
C GLU A 64 4.41 0.57 -15.26
N GLY A 65 4.21 0.81 -13.96
CA GLY A 65 4.32 2.15 -13.36
C GLY A 65 3.16 3.06 -13.75
N ASP A 66 2.04 2.49 -14.21
CA ASP A 66 0.86 3.23 -14.65
C ASP A 66 0.13 3.81 -13.43
N PHE A 67 0.50 5.02 -13.02
CA PHE A 67 -0.14 5.74 -11.93
C PHE A 67 -1.61 6.03 -12.24
N THR A 68 -1.94 6.29 -13.50
CA THR A 68 -3.29 6.64 -13.97
C THR A 68 -4.27 5.52 -13.67
N PHE A 69 -3.86 4.27 -13.90
CA PHE A 69 -4.65 3.09 -13.52
C PHE A 69 -5.13 3.16 -12.06
N PHE A 70 -4.23 3.47 -11.12
CA PHE A 70 -4.57 3.47 -9.70
C PHE A 70 -5.48 4.63 -9.28
N ILE A 71 -5.34 5.80 -9.91
CA ILE A 71 -6.15 6.97 -9.57
C ILE A 71 -7.49 7.02 -10.33
N GLU A 72 -7.63 6.34 -11.46
CA GLU A 72 -8.86 6.38 -12.28
C GLU A 72 -9.75 5.14 -12.13
N ARG A 73 -9.21 3.97 -11.77
CA ARG A 73 -9.98 2.73 -11.56
C ARG A 73 -11.07 2.89 -10.50
N ASP A 74 -12.29 2.46 -10.79
CA ASP A 74 -13.31 2.28 -9.76
C ASP A 74 -13.04 1.00 -8.94
N TYR A 75 -12.92 1.15 -7.62
CA TYR A 75 -12.65 0.05 -6.68
C TYR A 75 -13.93 -0.46 -6.01
N SER A 76 -15.11 0.04 -6.40
CA SER A 76 -16.40 -0.39 -5.87
C SER A 76 -16.63 -1.90 -6.03
N SER A 77 -16.05 -2.52 -7.07
CA SER A 77 -16.11 -3.96 -7.32
C SER A 77 -15.07 -4.79 -6.58
N ASP A 78 -14.10 -4.15 -5.90
CA ASP A 78 -12.95 -4.80 -5.29
C ASP A 78 -13.15 -5.01 -3.75
N ILE A 79 -14.33 -4.67 -3.22
CA ILE A 79 -14.70 -4.75 -1.79
C ILE A 79 -16.05 -5.49 -1.65
N ASP A 80 -16.21 -6.33 -0.61
CA ASP A 80 -17.37 -7.21 -0.38
C ASP A 80 -18.45 -6.60 0.53
N ALA A 81 -19.68 -6.49 0.01
CA ALA A 81 -20.88 -5.76 0.48
C ALA A 81 -21.12 -5.46 1.97
N ASP A 82 -20.58 -6.22 2.92
CA ASP A 82 -21.04 -6.24 4.32
C ASP A 82 -20.38 -5.18 5.24
N ASP A 83 -19.25 -4.56 4.87
CA ASP A 83 -18.55 -3.52 5.68
C ASP A 83 -18.06 -2.30 4.84
N ASP A 84 -18.63 -2.16 3.63
CA ASP A 84 -17.97 -1.56 2.45
C ASP A 84 -17.82 -0.04 2.40
N ASN A 85 -18.74 0.70 2.99
CA ASN A 85 -18.81 2.13 2.69
C ASN A 85 -17.60 2.90 3.21
N LYS A 86 -17.04 2.51 4.36
CA LYS A 86 -15.88 3.22 4.95
C LYS A 86 -14.58 2.89 4.23
N VAL A 87 -14.39 1.64 3.81
CA VAL A 87 -13.19 1.23 3.08
C VAL A 87 -13.16 1.90 1.70
N LEU A 88 -14.30 1.88 0.99
CA LEU A 88 -14.43 2.54 -0.31
C LEU A 88 -14.23 4.06 -0.20
N GLU A 89 -14.77 4.70 0.83
CA GLU A 89 -14.57 6.13 1.11
C GLU A 89 -13.08 6.46 1.36
N ILE A 90 -12.38 5.64 2.14
CA ILE A 90 -10.94 5.81 2.38
C ILE A 90 -10.14 5.64 1.08
N ILE A 91 -10.44 4.62 0.28
CA ILE A 91 -9.78 4.41 -1.02
C ILE A 91 -10.02 5.62 -1.94
N ASN A 92 -11.27 6.09 -2.05
CA ASN A 92 -11.60 7.25 -2.88
C ASN A 92 -10.95 8.54 -2.37
N THR A 93 -10.84 8.72 -1.06
CA THR A 93 -10.08 9.82 -0.45
C THR A 93 -8.61 9.75 -0.87
N ILE A 94 -7.97 8.59 -0.68
CA ILE A 94 -6.56 8.37 -1.07
C ILE A 94 -6.35 8.66 -2.56
N ARG A 95 -7.21 8.14 -3.44
CA ARG A 95 -7.15 8.41 -4.88
C ARG A 95 -7.26 9.89 -5.22
N THR A 96 -8.20 10.58 -4.59
CA THR A 96 -8.45 12.01 -4.83
C THR A 96 -7.23 12.85 -4.44
N GLU A 97 -6.59 12.52 -3.34
CA GLU A 97 -5.39 13.21 -2.89
C GLU A 97 -4.16 12.84 -3.74
N LEU A 98 -4.04 11.57 -4.18
CA LEU A 98 -3.01 11.13 -5.14
C LEU A 98 -3.07 11.91 -6.47
N LYS A 99 -4.27 12.27 -6.94
CA LYS A 99 -4.45 13.11 -8.14
C LYS A 99 -3.85 14.51 -7.98
N LYS A 100 -3.77 15.04 -6.76
CA LYS A 100 -3.26 16.39 -6.47
C LYS A 100 -1.73 16.46 -6.44
N LEU A 101 -1.04 15.31 -6.39
CA LEU A 101 0.42 15.26 -6.39
C LEU A 101 0.98 15.80 -7.71
N ASP A 102 2.11 16.51 -7.62
CA ASP A 102 2.96 16.81 -8.77
C ASP A 102 3.66 15.55 -9.31
N GLU A 103 4.22 15.65 -10.51
CA GLU A 103 4.88 14.53 -11.20
C GLU A 103 5.98 13.87 -10.36
N ASN A 104 6.84 14.65 -9.72
CA ASN A 104 7.94 14.15 -8.88
C ASN A 104 7.42 13.35 -7.67
N ASN A 105 6.35 13.82 -7.03
CA ASN A 105 5.74 13.10 -5.91
C ASN A 105 4.99 11.85 -6.37
N ARG A 106 4.36 11.87 -7.55
CA ARG A 106 3.74 10.67 -8.15
C ARG A 106 4.77 9.58 -8.44
N GLU A 107 5.91 9.94 -9.04
CA GLU A 107 7.01 9.01 -9.31
C GLU A 107 7.52 8.33 -8.04
N LYS A 108 7.69 9.09 -6.96
CA LYS A 108 8.10 8.56 -5.65
C LYS A 108 7.08 7.56 -5.11
N VAL A 109 5.79 7.91 -5.14
CA VAL A 109 4.72 6.99 -4.69
C VAL A 109 4.75 5.69 -5.49
N ILE A 110 4.83 5.77 -6.83
CA ILE A 110 4.95 4.57 -7.67
C ILE A 110 6.17 3.75 -7.29
N LYS A 111 7.30 4.40 -6.99
CA LYS A 111 8.52 3.69 -6.61
C LYS A 111 8.37 2.92 -5.29
N TYR A 112 7.72 3.52 -4.29
CA TYR A 112 7.39 2.81 -3.04
C TYR A 112 6.53 1.57 -3.32
N VAL A 113 5.45 1.74 -4.07
CA VAL A 113 4.52 0.65 -4.40
C VAL A 113 5.22 -0.47 -5.16
N GLN A 114 6.08 -0.15 -6.13
CA GLN A 114 6.89 -1.12 -6.87
C GLN A 114 7.85 -1.89 -5.96
N ASN A 115 8.56 -1.19 -5.07
CA ASN A 115 9.51 -1.83 -4.14
C ASN A 115 8.80 -2.77 -3.16
N LEU A 116 7.68 -2.33 -2.58
CA LEU A 116 6.85 -3.13 -1.68
C LEU A 116 6.31 -4.37 -2.39
N THR A 117 5.85 -4.22 -3.63
CA THR A 117 5.34 -5.30 -4.47
C THR A 117 6.41 -6.33 -4.82
N LYS A 118 7.63 -5.87 -5.17
CA LYS A 118 8.77 -6.76 -5.40
C LYS A 118 9.14 -7.55 -4.14
N MET A 119 9.10 -6.92 -2.97
CA MET A 119 9.34 -7.63 -1.71
C MET A 119 8.23 -8.63 -1.38
N GLY A 120 6.97 -8.32 -1.69
CA GLY A 120 5.85 -9.27 -1.60
C GLY A 120 6.07 -10.51 -2.47
N GLU A 121 6.46 -10.32 -3.72
CA GLU A 121 6.81 -11.41 -4.65
C GLU A 121 7.96 -12.28 -4.09
N MET A 122 9.04 -11.66 -3.63
CA MET A 122 10.16 -12.38 -3.01
C MET A 122 9.71 -13.21 -1.81
N TYR A 123 8.79 -12.68 -1.00
CA TYR A 123 8.26 -13.40 0.16
C TYR A 123 7.37 -14.58 -0.26
N GLN A 124 6.54 -14.40 -1.29
CA GLN A 124 5.71 -15.47 -1.83
C GLN A 124 6.58 -16.64 -2.32
N ILE A 125 7.64 -16.34 -3.06
CA ILE A 125 8.62 -17.33 -3.53
C ILE A 125 9.33 -18.01 -2.34
N GLU A 126 9.83 -17.25 -1.35
CA GLU A 126 10.53 -17.80 -0.18
C GLU A 126 9.64 -18.76 0.64
N LYS A 127 8.32 -18.55 0.62
CA LYS A 127 7.36 -19.32 1.42
C LYS A 127 6.59 -20.38 0.63
N ASN A 128 6.81 -20.51 -0.67
CA ASN A 128 6.03 -21.38 -1.56
C ASN A 128 4.52 -21.14 -1.42
N LEU A 129 4.12 -19.86 -1.42
CA LEU A 129 2.72 -19.41 -1.28
C LEU A 129 2.06 -19.08 -2.62
#